data_AF-A0A7S1KCF1-F1
#
_entry.id   AF-A0A7S1KCF1-F1
#
_cell.length_a   1.000
_cell.length_b   1.000
_cell.length_c   1.000
_cell.angle_alpha   90.00
_cell.angle_beta   90.00
_cell.angle_gamma   90.00
#
_symmetry.space_group_name_H-M   'P 1'
#
loop_
_entity.id
_entity.type
_entity.pdbx_description
1 polymer ?
#
loop_
_entity_poly.entity_id
_entity_poly.type
_entity_poly.pdbx_seq_one_letter_code
_entity_poly.pdbx_strand_id
1 'polypeptide(L)'
;FSLLLGHIRRVTDVSLVYGDLDELILCTGRIDPQESGKVVESLTNQLALKKMFRSLNLSAPDEAYVALLWLDRSNWTGILADTDDDGRIVLQTSAISEWQMACFLPDALSGAFIKHCAEFLFKSVEETTRIYNSKIDQGGDAAMSSGGRAGSSSLNEQLREAQAAFMKEMIDGWHGRLLRFVGDIEKNRIDCIRRAQEAPDDEFCDASDEDEDDEEFASLETRRQRKIQKETQRWELPV
;
A
#
# COMPACT_ATOMS: atom_id res chain seq x y z
N PHE A 1 13.33 -23.30 -4.75
CA PHE A 1 12.77 -22.20 -3.94
C PHE A 1 12.44 -22.61 -2.50
N SER A 2 11.52 -23.55 -2.25
CA SER A 2 11.11 -23.91 -0.87
C SER A 2 12.25 -24.37 0.05
N LEU A 3 13.30 -25.01 -0.48
CA LEU A 3 14.50 -25.36 0.28
C LEU A 3 15.29 -24.14 0.77
N LEU A 4 15.37 -23.07 -0.05
CA LEU A 4 16.00 -21.81 0.32
C LEU A 4 15.21 -21.14 1.45
N LEU A 5 13.89 -21.03 1.29
CA LEU A 5 13.01 -20.45 2.32
C LEU A 5 13.08 -21.23 3.63
N GLY A 6 13.11 -22.57 3.57
CA GLY A 6 13.31 -23.42 4.74
C GLY A 6 14.67 -23.23 5.41
N HIS A 7 15.67 -22.75 4.67
CA HIS A 7 16.98 -22.42 5.22
C HIS A 7 17.00 -21.05 5.90
N ILE A 8 16.45 -20.04 5.23
CA ILE A 8 16.33 -18.67 5.76
C ILE A 8 15.55 -18.69 7.07
N ARG A 9 14.44 -19.43 7.14
CA ARG A 9 13.63 -19.58 8.36
C ARG A 9 14.35 -20.24 9.55
N ARG A 10 15.48 -20.92 9.33
CA ARG A 10 16.30 -21.50 10.41
C ARG A 10 17.29 -20.49 10.98
N VAL A 11 17.53 -19.39 10.28
CA VAL A 11 18.39 -18.31 10.77
C VAL A 11 17.55 -17.45 11.72
N THR A 12 18.01 -17.32 12.95
CA THR A 12 17.24 -16.73 14.07
C THR A 12 16.99 -15.23 13.95
N ASP A 13 17.79 -14.51 13.16
CA ASP A 13 17.77 -13.05 13.11
C ASP A 13 16.99 -12.47 11.92
N VAL A 14 16.37 -13.30 11.09
CA VAL A 14 15.68 -12.84 9.88
C VAL A 14 14.36 -13.59 9.68
N SER A 15 13.29 -12.85 9.40
CA SER A 15 12.02 -13.40 8.95
C SER A 15 11.76 -13.07 7.48
N LEU A 16 11.09 -13.99 6.79
CA LEU A 16 10.67 -13.79 5.39
C LEU A 16 9.34 -13.04 5.37
N VAL A 17 9.30 -11.88 4.70
CA VAL A 17 8.08 -11.10 4.47
C VAL A 17 7.44 -11.52 3.14
N TYR A 18 8.24 -11.54 2.08
CA TYR A 18 7.82 -11.89 0.73
C TYR A 18 8.95 -12.62 0.01
N GLY A 19 8.60 -13.44 -0.98
CA GLY A 19 9.59 -14.04 -1.85
C GLY A 19 9.00 -14.66 -3.09
N ASP A 20 9.65 -14.39 -4.22
CA ASP A 20 9.45 -15.01 -5.52
C ASP A 20 10.82 -15.50 -6.07
N LEU A 21 10.86 -15.95 -7.33
CA LEU A 21 12.06 -16.49 -7.97
C LEU A 21 13.17 -15.47 -8.18
N ASP A 22 12.84 -14.20 -8.28
CA ASP A 22 13.72 -13.07 -8.58
C ASP A 22 13.94 -12.13 -7.38
N GLU A 23 13.09 -12.18 -6.36
CA GLU A 23 13.09 -11.20 -5.27
C GLU A 23 12.80 -11.84 -3.92
N LEU A 24 13.48 -11.37 -2.87
CA LEU A 24 13.21 -11.76 -1.48
C LEU A 24 13.16 -10.51 -0.60
N ILE A 25 12.08 -10.37 0.16
CA ILE A 25 11.95 -9.33 1.18
C ILE A 25 12.13 -9.95 2.56
N LEU A 26 13.14 -9.46 3.27
CA LEU A 26 13.60 -9.98 4.54
C LEU A 26 13.42 -8.92 5.63
N CYS A 27 12.84 -9.31 6.77
CA CYS A 27 12.78 -8.47 7.97
C CYS A 27 13.87 -8.92 8.94
N THR A 28 14.85 -8.04 9.16
CA THR A 28 16.03 -8.26 10.03
C THR A 28 15.75 -7.92 11.49
N GLY A 29 14.63 -7.25 11.76
CA GLY A 29 14.29 -6.71 13.08
C GLY A 29 15.24 -5.62 13.58
N ARG A 30 16.09 -5.04 12.72
CA ARG A 30 16.95 -3.90 13.05
C ARG A 30 16.30 -2.60 12.56
N ILE A 31 16.38 -1.54 13.36
CA ILE A 31 15.92 -0.19 12.97
C ILE A 31 16.92 0.48 12.04
N ASP A 32 18.22 0.28 12.31
CA ASP A 32 19.29 0.87 11.52
C ASP A 32 19.41 0.14 10.17
N PRO A 33 19.26 0.85 9.03
CA PRO A 33 19.43 0.27 7.70
C PRO A 33 20.84 -0.32 7.48
N GLN A 34 21.89 0.27 8.04
CA GLN A 34 23.25 -0.24 7.87
C GLN A 34 23.45 -1.57 8.59
N GLU A 35 22.95 -1.69 9.82
CA GLU A 35 22.98 -2.96 10.56
C GLU A 35 22.11 -4.02 9.89
N SER A 36 20.97 -3.63 9.29
CA SER A 36 20.17 -4.53 8.46
C SER A 36 20.97 -5.06 7.27
N GLY A 37 21.67 -4.18 6.54
CA GLY A 37 22.53 -4.53 5.41
C GLY A 37 23.59 -5.56 5.79
N LYS A 38 24.30 -5.36 6.91
CA LYS A 38 25.31 -6.30 7.41
C LYS A 38 24.73 -7.67 7.75
N VAL A 39 23.52 -7.73 8.32
CA VAL A 39 22.83 -8.99 8.63
C VAL A 39 22.50 -9.74 7.34
N VAL A 40 21.96 -9.05 6.34
CA VAL A 40 21.61 -9.66 5.04
C VAL A 40 22.87 -10.09 4.29
N GLU A 41 23.93 -9.27 4.26
CA GLU A 41 25.20 -9.62 3.63
C GLU A 41 25.82 -10.88 4.27
N SER A 42 25.81 -10.96 5.60
CA SER A 42 26.25 -12.15 6.34
C SER A 42 25.43 -13.38 5.97
N LEU A 43 24.10 -13.25 5.86
CA LEU A 43 23.20 -14.32 5.42
C LEU A 43 23.53 -14.76 3.99
N THR A 44 23.68 -13.82 3.07
CA THR A 44 24.04 -14.08 1.66
C THR A 44 25.36 -14.82 1.55
N ASN A 45 26.39 -14.38 2.29
CA ASN A 45 27.68 -15.05 2.36
C ASN A 45 27.55 -16.47 2.91
N GLN A 46 26.77 -16.68 3.96
CA GLN A 46 26.52 -18.03 4.51
C GLN A 46 25.80 -18.95 3.52
N LEU A 47 24.83 -18.41 2.77
CA LEU A 47 24.12 -19.15 1.73
C LEU A 47 25.06 -19.52 0.58
N ALA A 48 25.91 -18.60 0.13
CA ALA A 48 26.89 -18.82 -0.93
C ALA A 48 27.90 -19.95 -0.61
N LEU A 49 28.25 -20.11 0.67
CA LEU A 49 29.12 -21.20 1.13
C LEU A 49 28.47 -22.59 1.02
N LYS A 50 27.14 -22.68 0.92
CA LYS A 50 26.44 -23.97 0.81
C LYS A 50 26.39 -24.40 -0.64
N LYS A 51 26.96 -25.57 -0.92
CA LYS A 51 27.02 -26.17 -2.28
C LYS A 51 25.67 -26.19 -3.00
N MET A 52 24.57 -26.38 -2.27
CA MET A 52 23.20 -26.40 -2.82
C MET A 52 22.65 -25.03 -3.24
N PHE A 53 23.21 -23.93 -2.73
CA PHE A 53 22.75 -22.56 -3.00
C PHE A 53 23.77 -21.74 -3.80
N ARG A 54 24.96 -22.29 -4.06
CA ARG A 54 26.04 -21.64 -4.81
C ARG A 54 25.63 -21.15 -6.20
N SER A 55 24.68 -21.81 -6.85
CA SER A 55 24.17 -21.42 -8.17
C SER A 55 23.15 -20.29 -8.15
N LEU A 56 22.68 -19.86 -6.97
CA LEU A 56 21.66 -18.81 -6.87
C LEU A 56 22.22 -17.39 -7.11
N ASN A 57 23.54 -17.20 -7.05
CA ASN A 57 24.19 -15.90 -7.27
C ASN A 57 23.43 -14.72 -6.64
N LEU A 58 23.05 -14.88 -5.37
CA LEU A 58 22.32 -13.86 -4.62
C LEU A 58 23.16 -12.57 -4.58
N SER A 59 22.56 -11.45 -4.96
CA SER A 59 23.16 -10.12 -4.88
C SER A 59 23.25 -9.65 -3.42
N ALA A 60 24.03 -8.59 -3.22
CA ALA A 60 23.92 -7.77 -2.02
C ALA A 60 22.49 -7.19 -1.91
N PRO A 61 22.01 -6.84 -0.71
CA PRO A 61 20.72 -6.18 -0.58
C PRO A 61 20.69 -4.89 -1.43
N ASP A 62 19.77 -4.83 -2.38
CA ASP A 62 19.65 -3.68 -3.30
C ASP A 62 19.01 -2.48 -2.61
N GLU A 63 18.00 -2.71 -1.76
CA GLU A 63 17.23 -1.67 -1.08
C GLU A 63 16.98 -2.03 0.39
N ALA A 64 17.00 -1.02 1.26
CA ALA A 64 16.66 -1.16 2.67
C ALA A 64 15.44 -0.30 2.99
N TYR A 65 14.38 -0.93 3.50
CA TYR A 65 13.16 -0.24 3.90
C TYR A 65 13.01 -0.20 5.41
N VAL A 66 12.71 0.98 5.92
CA VAL A 66 12.21 1.21 7.28
C VAL A 66 10.68 1.17 7.22
N ALA A 67 10.09 0.36 8.10
CA ALA A 67 8.64 0.26 8.29
C ALA A 67 7.84 -0.02 7.01
N LEU A 68 8.22 -1.08 6.29
CA LEU A 68 7.51 -1.55 5.12
C LEU A 68 6.12 -2.10 5.50
N LEU A 69 5.08 -1.52 4.90
CA LEU A 69 3.73 -2.08 4.83
C LEU A 69 3.56 -2.74 3.45
N TRP A 70 3.60 -4.07 3.45
CA TRP A 70 3.56 -4.88 2.23
C TRP A 70 2.23 -5.63 2.13
N LEU A 71 1.50 -5.43 1.03
CA LEU A 71 0.36 -6.27 0.66
C LEU A 71 0.76 -7.21 -0.49
N ASP A 72 1.18 -6.63 -1.60
CA ASP A 72 1.67 -7.34 -2.78
C ASP A 72 2.64 -6.44 -3.58
N ARG A 73 3.15 -6.93 -4.71
CA ARG A 73 4.11 -6.21 -5.57
C ARG A 73 3.60 -4.89 -6.12
N SER A 74 2.28 -4.76 -6.27
CA SER A 74 1.60 -3.60 -6.83
C SER A 74 1.03 -2.69 -5.75
N ASN A 75 1.05 -3.10 -4.48
CA ASN A 75 0.41 -2.39 -3.37
C ASN A 75 1.29 -2.50 -2.12
N TRP A 76 2.12 -1.48 -1.89
CA TRP A 76 2.97 -1.40 -0.72
C TRP A 76 3.38 0.05 -0.45
N THR A 77 3.85 0.30 0.77
CA THR A 77 4.44 1.58 1.15
C THR A 77 5.52 1.38 2.19
N GLY A 78 6.54 2.21 2.18
CA GLY A 78 7.65 2.12 3.11
C GLY A 78 8.55 3.35 3.03
N ILE A 79 9.53 3.40 3.92
CA ILE A 79 10.54 4.45 3.94
C ILE A 79 11.83 3.85 3.43
N LEU A 80 12.21 4.17 2.19
CA LEU A 80 13.48 3.75 1.62
C LEU A 80 14.62 4.48 2.34
N ALA A 81 15.59 3.72 2.81
CA ALA A 81 16.85 4.23 3.30
C ALA A 81 17.87 4.22 2.15
N ASP A 82 17.99 5.36 1.50
CA ASP A 82 18.95 5.59 0.42
C ASP A 82 20.22 6.24 0.97
N THR A 83 21.30 6.21 0.20
CA THR A 83 22.56 6.87 0.55
C THR A 83 22.79 8.05 -0.40
N ASP A 84 22.94 9.26 0.14
CA ASP A 84 23.27 10.43 -0.68
C ASP A 84 24.73 10.40 -1.20
N ASP A 85 25.08 11.36 -2.05
CA ASP A 85 26.43 11.52 -2.61
C ASP A 85 27.52 11.66 -1.53
N ASP A 86 27.15 12.10 -0.32
CA ASP A 86 28.04 12.29 0.83
C ASP A 86 28.12 11.04 1.73
N GLY A 87 27.47 9.93 1.36
CA GLY A 87 27.48 8.68 2.12
C GLY A 87 26.54 8.68 3.34
N ARG A 88 25.61 9.64 3.43
CA ARG A 88 24.65 9.75 4.53
C ARG A 88 23.35 9.06 4.16
N ILE A 89 22.72 8.43 5.15
CA ILE A 89 21.42 7.80 4.96
C ILE A 89 20.36 8.88 4.85
N VAL A 90 19.66 8.91 3.72
CA VAL A 90 18.49 9.75 3.48
C VAL A 90 17.25 8.85 3.45
N LEU A 91 16.21 9.29 4.15
CA LEU A 91 14.95 8.57 4.23
C LEU A 91 13.95 9.17 3.25
N GLN A 92 13.51 8.36 2.29
CA GLN A 92 12.54 8.76 1.29
C GLN A 92 11.31 7.86 1.36
N THR A 93 10.13 8.48 1.44
CA THR A 93 8.87 7.76 1.31
C THR A 93 8.76 7.15 -0.09
N SER A 94 8.51 5.85 -0.15
CA SER A 94 8.25 5.11 -1.38
C SER A 94 6.95 4.34 -1.25
N ALA A 95 6.09 4.42 -2.26
CA ALA A 95 4.80 3.76 -2.26
C ALA A 95 4.36 3.41 -3.67
N ILE A 96 3.74 2.24 -3.82
CA ILE A 96 3.05 1.79 -5.02
C ILE A 96 1.61 1.43 -4.63
N SER A 97 0.64 1.90 -5.41
CA SER A 97 -0.79 1.78 -5.10
C SER A 97 -1.58 1.50 -6.38
N GLU A 98 -1.31 0.36 -7.00
CA GLU A 98 -1.95 -0.13 -8.22
C GLU A 98 -3.06 -1.14 -7.89
N TRP A 99 -4.18 -0.64 -7.39
CA TRP A 99 -5.31 -1.46 -6.96
C TRP A 99 -6.06 -2.08 -8.15
N GLN A 100 -5.51 -3.15 -8.73
CA GLN A 100 -6.10 -3.86 -9.88
C GLN A 100 -7.52 -4.37 -9.62
N MET A 101 -7.86 -4.63 -8.36
CA MET A 101 -9.23 -5.02 -7.98
C MET A 101 -10.27 -3.94 -8.35
N ALA A 102 -9.86 -2.68 -8.47
CA ALA A 102 -10.73 -1.58 -8.86
C ALA A 102 -11.32 -1.74 -10.28
N CYS A 103 -10.68 -2.52 -11.16
CA CYS A 103 -11.19 -2.84 -12.49
C CYS A 103 -12.41 -3.78 -12.46
N PHE A 104 -12.62 -4.48 -11.35
CA PHE A 104 -13.77 -5.38 -11.16
C PHE A 104 -14.89 -4.72 -10.34
N LEU A 105 -14.71 -3.45 -9.94
CA LEU A 105 -15.73 -2.69 -9.25
C LEU A 105 -16.60 -1.94 -10.26
N PRO A 106 -17.88 -1.65 -9.93
CA PRO A 106 -18.69 -0.74 -10.71
C PRO A 106 -17.98 0.61 -10.88
N ASP A 107 -18.15 1.26 -12.04
CA ASP A 107 -17.50 2.55 -12.36
C ASP A 107 -17.80 3.62 -11.30
N ALA A 108 -19.01 3.61 -10.75
CA ALA A 108 -19.42 4.52 -9.69
C ALA A 108 -18.64 4.34 -8.38
N LEU A 109 -18.01 3.17 -8.18
CA LEU A 109 -17.28 2.80 -6.96
C LEU A 109 -15.76 2.81 -7.14
N SER A 110 -15.28 2.46 -8.33
CA SER A 110 -13.86 2.23 -8.62
C SER A 110 -12.96 3.40 -8.18
N GLY A 111 -13.29 4.63 -8.60
CA GLY A 111 -12.49 5.81 -8.27
C GLY A 111 -12.45 6.13 -6.76
N ALA A 112 -13.57 5.95 -6.07
CA ALA A 112 -13.64 6.20 -4.63
C ALA A 112 -12.91 5.12 -3.81
N PHE A 113 -12.97 3.86 -4.26
CA PHE A 113 -12.18 2.77 -3.70
C PHE A 113 -10.67 3.03 -3.80
N ILE A 114 -10.17 3.34 -5.00
CA ILE A 114 -8.75 3.64 -5.23
C ILE A 114 -8.29 4.78 -4.31
N LYS A 115 -9.08 5.85 -4.25
CA LYS A 115 -8.79 7.01 -3.38
C LYS A 115 -8.68 6.60 -1.91
N HIS A 116 -9.64 5.82 -1.40
CA HIS A 116 -9.63 5.39 -0.01
C HIS A 116 -8.42 4.51 0.33
N CYS A 117 -8.08 3.57 -0.54
CA CYS A 117 -6.94 2.69 -0.33
C CYS A 117 -5.60 3.43 -0.42
N ALA A 118 -5.46 4.36 -1.38
CA ALA A 118 -4.29 5.22 -1.48
C ALA A 118 -4.13 6.10 -0.24
N GLU A 119 -5.21 6.75 0.22
CA GLU A 119 -5.19 7.56 1.44
C GLU A 119 -4.76 6.75 2.68
N PHE A 120 -5.16 5.48 2.77
CA PHE A 120 -4.72 4.58 3.84
C PHE A 120 -3.21 4.37 3.80
N LEU A 121 -2.67 3.98 2.63
CA LEU A 121 -1.23 3.77 2.45
C LEU A 121 -0.42 5.03 2.74
N PHE A 122 -0.82 6.19 2.20
CA PHE A 122 -0.11 7.45 2.40
C PHE A 122 -0.11 7.91 3.86
N LYS A 123 -1.24 7.82 4.57
CA LYS A 123 -1.28 8.18 5.99
C LYS A 123 -0.47 7.24 6.87
N SER A 124 -0.42 5.96 6.50
CA SER A 124 0.38 4.98 7.25
C SER A 124 1.86 5.30 7.19
N VAL A 125 2.38 5.67 6.01
CA VAL A 125 3.80 5.99 5.86
C VAL A 125 4.16 7.36 6.42
N GLU A 126 3.28 8.37 6.29
CA GLU A 126 3.49 9.70 6.86
C GLU A 126 3.69 9.63 8.38
N GLU A 127 2.75 9.00 9.09
CA GLU A 127 2.86 8.91 10.54
C GLU A 127 3.96 7.96 10.97
N THR A 128 4.21 6.87 10.24
CA THR A 128 5.32 5.99 10.59
C THR A 128 6.68 6.70 10.44
N THR A 129 6.81 7.56 9.43
CA THR A 129 7.96 8.46 9.27
C THR A 129 8.05 9.43 10.45
N ARG A 130 6.92 10.01 10.88
CA ARG A 130 6.86 10.90 12.05
C ARG A 130 7.32 10.21 13.33
N ILE A 131 6.80 9.00 13.60
CA ILE A 131 7.16 8.19 14.76
C ILE A 131 8.65 7.86 14.71
N TYR A 132 9.16 7.40 13.56
CA TYR A 132 10.56 7.08 13.37
C TYR A 132 11.47 8.28 13.65
N ASN A 133 11.23 9.42 13.00
CA ASN A 133 12.02 10.64 13.19
C ASN A 133 11.99 11.10 14.65
N SER A 134 10.80 11.11 15.29
CA SER A 134 10.67 11.51 16.69
C SER A 134 11.49 10.65 17.65
N LYS A 135 11.64 9.35 17.36
CA LYS A 135 12.36 8.40 18.20
C LYS A 135 13.85 8.39 17.90
N ILE A 136 14.25 8.62 16.66
CA ILE A 136 15.66 8.85 16.32
C ILE A 136 16.15 10.15 16.94
N ASP A 137 15.39 11.23 16.88
CA ASP A 137 15.77 12.52 17.48
C ASP A 137 15.89 12.41 19.02
N GLN A 138 15.01 11.66 19.67
CA GLN A 138 15.08 11.39 21.11
C GLN A 138 16.24 10.45 21.50
N GLY A 139 16.72 9.60 20.57
CA GLY A 139 17.85 8.70 20.77
C GLY A 139 19.20 9.26 20.27
N GLY A 140 19.17 10.31 19.44
CA GLY A 140 20.32 10.87 18.72
C GLY A 140 21.34 11.55 19.62
N ASP A 141 20.91 12.14 20.73
CA ASP A 141 21.81 12.69 21.75
C ASP A 141 22.59 11.61 22.52
N ALA A 142 22.14 10.34 22.48
CA ALA A 142 22.82 9.21 23.12
C ALA A 142 23.62 8.33 22.15
N ALA A 143 23.21 8.28 20.87
CA ALA A 143 23.77 7.37 19.87
C ALA A 143 25.12 7.82 19.28
N MET A 144 25.43 9.12 19.27
CA MET A 144 26.74 9.63 18.84
C MET A 144 27.86 9.44 19.87
N SER A 145 27.55 9.00 21.10
CA SER A 145 28.51 9.00 22.23
C SER A 145 28.86 7.63 22.81
N SER A 146 28.21 6.52 22.45
CA SER A 146 28.62 5.23 23.02
C SER A 146 28.31 4.00 22.16
N GLY A 147 29.36 3.22 21.87
CA GLY A 147 29.30 1.88 21.28
C GLY A 147 28.69 0.83 22.22
N GLY A 148 27.46 1.07 22.69
CA GLY A 148 26.74 0.22 23.63
C GLY A 148 25.58 -0.53 22.98
N ARG A 149 25.78 -1.84 22.73
CA ARG A 149 24.76 -2.81 22.28
C ARG A 149 23.48 -2.89 23.15
N ALA A 150 23.45 -2.29 24.34
CA ALA A 150 22.36 -2.39 25.30
C ALA A 150 21.24 -1.33 25.12
N GLY A 151 21.51 -0.19 24.45
CA GLY A 151 20.50 0.86 24.22
C GLY A 151 19.59 0.61 23.02
N SER A 152 20.07 -0.13 22.02
CA SER A 152 19.33 -0.41 20.77
C SER A 152 18.09 -1.28 20.99
N SER A 153 18.11 -2.23 21.94
CA SER A 153 16.96 -3.11 22.18
C SER A 153 15.77 -2.38 22.77
N SER A 154 15.99 -1.37 23.63
CA SER A 154 14.90 -0.57 24.21
C SER A 154 14.25 0.35 23.19
N LEU A 155 15.06 0.98 22.32
CA LEU A 155 14.55 1.81 21.22
C LEU A 155 13.77 0.98 20.20
N ASN A 156 14.29 -0.19 19.83
CA ASN A 156 13.63 -1.14 18.92
C ASN A 156 12.24 -1.53 19.43
N GLU A 157 12.13 -1.84 20.72
CA GLU A 157 10.86 -2.23 21.31
C GLU A 157 9.87 -1.05 21.36
N GLN A 158 10.33 0.13 21.79
CA GLN A 158 9.50 1.33 21.83
C GLN A 158 8.98 1.75 20.45
N LEU A 159 9.81 1.64 19.40
CA LEU A 159 9.37 1.97 18.04
C LEU A 159 8.31 0.97 17.57
N ARG A 160 8.54 -0.34 17.81
CA ARG A 160 7.58 -1.39 17.45
C ARG A 160 6.25 -1.21 18.18
N GLU A 161 6.28 -0.92 19.47
CA GLU A 161 5.07 -0.67 20.26
C GLU A 161 4.31 0.57 19.75
N ALA A 162 5.02 1.67 19.48
CA ALA A 162 4.42 2.88 18.94
C ALA A 162 3.79 2.66 17.55
N GLN A 163 4.50 1.96 16.66
CA GLN A 163 3.99 1.59 15.34
C GLN A 163 2.77 0.66 15.44
N ALA A 164 2.80 -0.34 16.33
CA ALA A 164 1.69 -1.27 16.52
C ALA A 164 0.45 -0.57 17.10
N ALA A 165 0.63 0.32 18.08
CA ALA A 165 -0.44 1.11 18.66
C ALA A 165 -1.09 2.03 17.62
N PHE A 166 -0.28 2.72 16.83
CA PHE A 166 -0.76 3.57 15.76
C PHE A 166 -1.49 2.80 14.67
N MET A 167 -0.92 1.69 14.19
CA MET A 167 -1.57 0.84 13.17
C MET A 167 -2.93 0.34 13.67
N LYS A 168 -3.05 -0.01 14.95
CA LYS A 168 -4.32 -0.39 15.56
C LYS A 168 -5.33 0.75 15.55
N GLU A 169 -4.94 1.94 16.02
CA GLU A 169 -5.81 3.13 16.02
C GLU A 169 -6.24 3.50 14.59
N MET A 170 -5.30 3.42 13.64
CA MET A 170 -5.56 3.63 12.23
C MET A 170 -6.63 2.65 11.74
N ILE A 171 -6.43 1.35 11.92
CA ILE A 171 -7.37 0.32 11.46
C ILE A 171 -8.77 0.56 12.05
N ASP A 172 -8.86 0.84 13.35
CA ASP A 172 -10.12 1.12 14.03
C ASP A 172 -10.82 2.38 13.44
N GLY A 173 -10.05 3.44 13.21
CA GLY A 173 -10.54 4.68 12.60
C GLY A 173 -10.99 4.49 11.15
N TRP A 174 -10.28 3.67 10.38
CA TRP A 174 -10.60 3.36 9.00
C TRP A 174 -11.81 2.45 8.86
N HIS A 175 -12.01 1.50 9.77
CA HIS A 175 -13.23 0.70 9.82
C HIS A 175 -14.48 1.59 9.93
N GLY A 176 -14.46 2.59 10.83
CA GLY A 176 -15.55 3.57 10.94
C GLY A 176 -15.73 4.49 9.73
N ARG A 177 -14.68 4.73 8.94
CA ARG A 177 -14.77 5.48 7.67
C ARG A 177 -15.37 4.60 6.57
N LEU A 178 -14.96 3.35 6.47
CA LEU A 178 -15.49 2.39 5.50
C LEU A 178 -16.99 2.17 5.69
N LEU A 179 -17.47 2.05 6.93
CA LEU A 179 -18.90 1.93 7.20
C LEU A 179 -19.70 3.17 6.72
N ARG A 180 -19.16 4.36 6.94
CA ARG A 180 -19.77 5.60 6.43
C ARG A 180 -19.75 5.67 4.91
N PHE A 181 -18.61 5.31 4.32
CA PHE A 181 -18.43 5.26 2.88
C PHE A 181 -19.44 4.32 2.20
N VAL A 182 -19.69 3.14 2.76
CA VAL A 182 -20.73 2.21 2.26
C VAL A 182 -22.12 2.85 2.34
N GLY A 183 -22.44 3.53 3.44
CA GLY A 183 -23.70 4.25 3.58
C GLY A 183 -23.87 5.40 2.58
N ASP A 184 -22.79 6.16 2.35
CA ASP A 184 -22.76 7.27 1.39
C ASP A 184 -22.90 6.75 -0.05
N ILE A 185 -22.27 5.62 -0.37
CA ILE A 185 -22.43 4.91 -1.65
C ILE A 185 -23.89 4.53 -1.88
N GLU A 186 -24.52 3.87 -0.89
CA GLU A 186 -25.88 3.37 -1.04
C GLU A 186 -26.87 4.53 -1.20
N LYS A 187 -26.67 5.60 -0.43
CA LYS A 187 -27.44 6.83 -0.56
C LYS A 187 -27.26 7.48 -1.94
N ASN A 188 -26.01 7.59 -2.41
CA ASN A 188 -25.71 8.15 -3.74
C ASN A 188 -26.33 7.30 -4.85
N ARG A 189 -26.33 5.97 -4.75
CA ARG A 189 -27.00 5.08 -5.71
C ARG A 189 -28.50 5.39 -5.78
N ILE A 190 -29.16 5.46 -4.62
CA ILE A 190 -30.59 5.77 -4.53
C ILE A 190 -30.88 7.16 -5.11
N ASP A 191 -30.07 8.17 -4.75
CA ASP A 191 -30.25 9.55 -5.23
C ASP A 191 -29.99 9.68 -6.73
N CYS A 192 -29.00 8.99 -7.31
CA CYS A 192 -28.76 8.99 -8.75
C CYS A 192 -29.93 8.37 -9.52
N ILE A 193 -30.43 7.21 -9.08
CA ILE A 193 -31.59 6.56 -9.70
C ILE A 193 -32.83 7.46 -9.59
N ARG A 194 -33.05 8.05 -8.41
CA ARG A 194 -34.17 8.97 -8.18
C ARG A 194 -34.08 10.22 -9.06
N ARG A 195 -32.90 10.84 -9.20
CA ARG A 195 -32.71 11.99 -10.10
C ARG A 195 -32.91 11.61 -11.57
N ALA A 196 -32.43 10.43 -12.00
CA ALA A 196 -32.68 9.96 -13.36
C ALA A 196 -34.17 9.73 -13.63
N GLN A 197 -34.93 9.30 -12.61
CA GLN A 197 -36.39 9.23 -12.66
C GLN A 197 -37.01 10.63 -12.65
N GLU A 198 -36.59 11.55 -11.80
CA GLU A 198 -37.23 12.86 -11.61
C GLU A 198 -36.74 13.96 -12.58
N ALA A 199 -35.77 13.67 -13.45
CA ALA A 199 -35.16 14.65 -14.34
C ALA A 199 -36.19 15.30 -15.27
N PRO A 200 -36.17 16.64 -15.42
CA PRO A 200 -37.07 17.35 -16.31
C PRO A 200 -36.76 17.01 -17.78
N ASP A 201 -37.80 17.06 -18.62
CA ASP A 201 -37.79 16.60 -20.01
C ASP A 201 -36.70 17.28 -20.87
N ASP A 202 -36.29 18.48 -20.48
CA ASP A 202 -35.28 19.34 -21.09
C ASP A 202 -33.82 18.90 -20.83
N GLU A 203 -33.54 18.06 -19.81
CA GLU A 203 -32.21 17.47 -19.54
C GLU A 203 -31.89 16.20 -20.36
N PHE A 204 -32.80 15.82 -21.27
CA PHE A 204 -32.64 14.68 -22.17
C PHE A 204 -32.31 15.10 -23.62
N CYS A 205 -32.03 16.38 -23.83
CA CYS A 205 -31.75 16.98 -25.14
C CYS A 205 -30.27 17.26 -25.40
N ASP A 206 -29.39 17.11 -24.40
CA ASP A 206 -27.94 17.24 -24.59
C ASP A 206 -27.37 15.95 -25.20
N ALA A 207 -27.59 15.82 -26.50
CA ALA A 207 -26.88 14.88 -27.37
C ALA A 207 -25.47 15.43 -27.61
N SER A 208 -24.52 15.04 -26.76
CA SER A 208 -23.09 15.24 -27.03
C SER A 208 -22.26 13.96 -26.93
N ASP A 209 -22.90 12.80 -26.79
CA ASP A 209 -22.23 11.49 -26.75
C ASP A 209 -22.57 10.69 -28.02
N GLU A 210 -21.95 11.06 -29.14
CA GLU A 210 -21.40 10.25 -30.25
C GLU A 210 -22.10 8.97 -30.81
N ASP A 211 -23.43 8.78 -30.70
CA ASP A 211 -24.16 7.76 -31.50
C ASP A 211 -25.28 8.41 -32.35
N GLU A 212 -24.88 9.21 -33.36
CA GLU A 212 -25.75 10.12 -34.13
C GLU A 212 -26.82 9.46 -35.04
N ASP A 213 -26.87 8.14 -35.20
CA ASP A 213 -27.73 7.55 -36.24
C ASP A 213 -29.16 7.17 -35.76
N ASP A 214 -29.42 7.04 -34.44
CA ASP A 214 -30.72 6.58 -33.90
C ASP A 214 -31.37 7.53 -32.86
N GLU A 215 -30.72 8.64 -32.49
CA GLU A 215 -31.20 9.50 -31.40
C GLU A 215 -32.32 10.47 -31.81
N GLU A 216 -32.39 10.87 -33.09
CA GLU A 216 -33.27 11.95 -33.56
C GLU A 216 -34.78 11.61 -33.44
N PHE A 217 -35.15 10.32 -33.39
CA PHE A 217 -36.55 9.87 -33.41
C PHE A 217 -37.03 9.07 -32.17
N ALA A 218 -36.18 8.87 -31.16
CA ALA A 218 -36.58 8.15 -29.95
C ALA A 218 -37.59 8.97 -29.13
N SER A 219 -38.68 8.33 -28.66
CA SER A 219 -39.65 8.98 -27.77
C SER A 219 -38.99 9.41 -26.45
N LEU A 220 -39.52 10.46 -25.82
CA LEU A 220 -38.98 11.01 -24.57
C LEU A 220 -38.91 9.96 -23.46
N GLU A 221 -39.92 9.09 -23.38
CA GLU A 221 -39.95 7.95 -22.47
C GLU A 221 -38.81 6.95 -22.75
N THR A 222 -38.49 6.70 -24.03
CA THR A 222 -37.36 5.82 -24.41
C THR A 222 -36.02 6.42 -24.01
N ARG A 223 -35.82 7.73 -24.19
CA ARG A 223 -34.59 8.43 -23.74
C ARG A 223 -34.45 8.38 -22.22
N ARG A 224 -35.55 8.56 -21.48
CA ARG A 224 -35.58 8.44 -20.01
C ARG A 224 -35.23 7.06 -19.52
N GLN A 225 -35.82 6.02 -20.13
CA GLN A 225 -35.49 4.62 -19.80
C GLN A 225 -34.02 4.29 -20.09
N ARG A 226 -33.46 4.78 -21.20
CA ARG A 226 -32.03 4.61 -21.52
C ARG A 226 -31.12 5.31 -20.51
N LYS A 227 -31.42 6.55 -20.09
CA LYS A 227 -30.63 7.26 -19.06
C LYS A 227 -30.69 6.54 -17.70
N ILE A 228 -31.87 6.06 -17.30
CA ILE A 228 -32.04 5.25 -16.08
C ILE A 228 -31.24 3.95 -16.19
N GLN A 229 -31.27 3.29 -17.35
CA GLN A 229 -30.51 2.07 -17.60
C GLN A 229 -28.99 2.32 -17.56
N LYS A 230 -28.50 3.38 -18.22
CA LYS A 230 -27.08 3.79 -18.19
C LYS A 230 -26.64 4.08 -16.75
N GLU A 231 -27.42 4.85 -16.00
CA GLU A 231 -27.11 5.12 -14.59
C GLU A 231 -27.18 3.86 -13.73
N THR A 232 -28.11 2.94 -13.95
CA THR A 232 -28.19 1.67 -13.22
C THR A 232 -26.99 0.77 -13.51
N GLN A 233 -26.58 0.68 -14.78
CA GLN A 233 -25.42 -0.10 -15.22
C GLN A 233 -24.11 0.39 -14.58
N ARG A 234 -23.95 1.69 -14.31
CA ARG A 234 -22.75 2.22 -13.61
C ARG A 234 -22.55 1.68 -12.19
N TRP A 235 -23.60 1.11 -11.59
CA TRP A 235 -23.58 0.50 -10.26
C TRP A 235 -23.56 -1.03 -10.31
N GLU A 236 -23.69 -1.63 -11.48
CA GLU A 236 -23.58 -3.07 -11.68
C GLU A 236 -22.11 -3.48 -11.82
N LEU A 237 -21.83 -4.74 -11.49
CA LEU A 237 -20.47 -5.27 -11.66
C LEU A 237 -20.14 -5.36 -13.15
N PRO A 238 -18.90 -5.04 -13.56
CA PRO A 238 -18.44 -5.31 -14.92
C PRO A 238 -18.60 -6.80 -15.24
N VAL A 239 -19.26 -7.12 -16.36
CA VAL A 239 -19.46 -8.49 -16.87
C VAL A 239 -18.30 -8.88 -17.78
#